data_AF-A0A954C5W7-F1
#
_entry.id   AF-A0A954C5W7-F1
#
_cell.length_a   1.000
_cell.length_b   1.000
_cell.length_c   1.000
_cell.angle_alpha   90.00
_cell.angle_beta   90.00
_cell.angle_gamma   90.00
#
_symmetry.space_group_name_H-M   'P 1'
#
loop_
_entity.id
_entity.type
_entity.pdbx_description
1 polymer ?
#
loop_
_entity_poly.entity_id
_entity_poly.type
_entity_poly.pdbx_seq_one_letter_code
_entity_poly.pdbx_strand_id
1 'polypeptide(L)'
;NFAQSLTLETLLAQANAHLAQLAPRYVLERVGGQDLELQVLDRDLGDEVRPLRSLSGGETFLVSLALALGLAGVRAADTQVESLFIDEGFGSLDPASQDLALEALDALQAQGLQVGVITHVRALAERVAARVEVQPVAQGESRVVVSGLAPLAV
;
A
#
# COMPACT_ATOMS: atom_id res chain seq x y z
N ASN A 1 20.16 -17.12 1.27
CA ASN A 1 19.22 -18.22 0.89
C ASN A 1 18.80 -18.04 -0.57
N PHE A 2 19.22 -18.91 -1.50
CA PHE A 2 19.10 -18.67 -2.96
C PHE A 2 17.65 -18.61 -3.48
N ALA A 3 16.74 -19.43 -2.95
CA ALA A 3 15.33 -19.43 -3.36
C ALA A 3 14.57 -18.16 -2.91
N GLN A 4 14.89 -17.66 -1.71
CA GLN A 4 14.34 -16.39 -1.21
C GLN A 4 14.81 -15.20 -2.05
N SER A 5 16.07 -15.22 -2.50
CA SER A 5 16.62 -14.20 -3.40
C SER A 5 15.87 -14.15 -4.74
N LEU A 6 15.55 -15.29 -5.35
CA LEU A 6 14.83 -15.35 -6.63
C LEU A 6 13.37 -14.89 -6.51
N THR A 7 12.73 -15.20 -5.37
CA THR A 7 11.36 -14.76 -5.08
C THR A 7 11.30 -13.25 -4.87
N LEU A 8 12.29 -12.69 -4.16
CA LEU A 8 12.41 -11.25 -3.94
C LEU A 8 12.67 -10.49 -5.24
N GLU A 9 13.53 -10.99 -6.13
CA GLU A 9 13.75 -10.39 -7.46
C GLU A 9 12.45 -10.31 -8.27
N THR A 10 11.67 -11.38 -8.25
CA THR A 10 10.36 -11.43 -8.94
C THR A 10 9.38 -10.43 -8.32
N LEU A 11 9.32 -10.38 -6.99
CA LEU A 11 8.52 -9.40 -6.24
C LEU A 11 8.93 -7.96 -6.59
N LEU A 12 10.23 -7.65 -6.57
CA LEU A 12 10.74 -6.31 -6.86
C LEU A 12 10.46 -5.90 -8.31
N ALA A 13 10.57 -6.82 -9.27
CA ALA A 13 10.20 -6.54 -10.65
C ALA A 13 8.72 -6.17 -10.80
N GLN A 14 7.82 -6.93 -10.16
CA GLN A 14 6.38 -6.64 -10.18
C GLN A 14 6.05 -5.35 -9.41
N ALA A 15 6.62 -5.16 -8.23
CA ALA A 15 6.44 -3.96 -7.42
C ALA A 15 6.91 -2.71 -8.18
N ASN A 16 8.07 -2.75 -8.85
CA ASN A 16 8.57 -1.63 -9.64
C ASN A 16 7.68 -1.31 -10.85
N ALA A 17 7.00 -2.29 -11.44
CA ALA A 17 6.05 -2.04 -12.52
C ALA A 17 4.86 -1.18 -12.02
N HIS A 18 4.37 -1.45 -10.82
CA HIS A 18 3.33 -0.64 -10.17
C HIS A 18 3.88 0.70 -9.66
N LEU A 19 5.08 0.70 -9.06
CA LEU A 19 5.72 1.91 -8.55
C LEU A 19 6.00 2.92 -9.65
N ALA A 20 6.32 2.46 -10.87
CA ALA A 20 6.51 3.35 -12.02
C ALA A 20 5.25 4.16 -12.38
N GLN A 21 4.06 3.67 -12.03
CA GLN A 21 2.80 4.39 -12.21
C GLN A 21 2.47 5.28 -11.00
N LEU A 22 2.70 4.76 -9.79
CA LEU A 22 2.37 5.43 -8.53
C LEU A 22 3.34 6.56 -8.16
N ALA A 23 4.64 6.32 -8.31
CA ALA A 23 5.72 7.23 -7.95
C ALA A 23 6.91 7.03 -8.92
N PRO A 24 6.83 7.54 -10.17
CA PRO A 24 7.83 7.30 -11.22
C PRO A 24 9.26 7.75 -10.86
N ARG A 25 9.38 8.63 -9.86
CA ARG A 25 10.62 9.09 -9.23
C ARG A 25 11.43 7.96 -8.61
N TYR A 26 10.78 6.91 -8.09
CA TYR A 26 11.44 5.88 -7.30
C TYR A 26 11.54 4.54 -8.02
N VAL A 27 12.66 3.86 -7.81
CA VAL A 27 12.85 2.45 -8.14
C VAL A 27 13.28 1.72 -6.87
N LEU A 28 12.60 0.64 -6.54
CA LEU A 28 12.98 -0.25 -5.45
C LEU A 28 14.11 -1.16 -5.88
N GLU A 29 15.15 -1.20 -5.06
CA GLU A 29 16.29 -2.07 -5.26
C GLU A 29 16.62 -2.80 -3.96
N ARG A 30 17.34 -3.91 -4.08
CA ARG A 30 17.87 -4.62 -2.94
C ARG A 30 19.21 -4.02 -2.52
N VAL A 31 19.45 -3.95 -1.22
CA VAL A 31 20.77 -3.59 -0.70
C VAL A 31 21.75 -4.74 -0.99
N GLY A 32 22.81 -4.43 -1.73
CA GLY A 32 23.84 -5.41 -2.09
C GLY A 32 24.43 -6.11 -0.86
N GLY A 33 24.52 -7.44 -0.91
CA GLY A 33 25.09 -8.25 0.17
C GLY A 33 24.18 -8.49 1.38
N GLN A 34 22.94 -7.98 1.39
CA GLN A 34 21.95 -8.24 2.43
C GLN A 34 20.75 -9.03 1.88
N ASP A 35 20.21 -9.99 2.64
CA ASP A 35 19.22 -10.94 2.08
C ASP A 35 17.83 -10.35 1.79
N LEU A 36 17.36 -9.40 2.60
CA LEU A 36 15.98 -8.86 2.51
C LEU A 36 15.89 -7.34 2.74
N GLU A 37 17.01 -6.62 2.78
CA GLU A 37 16.98 -5.16 2.95
C GLU A 37 16.76 -4.47 1.60
N LEU A 38 15.87 -3.47 1.59
CA LEU A 38 15.50 -2.69 0.42
C LEU A 38 15.99 -1.24 0.55
N GLN A 39 16.25 -0.64 -0.60
CA GLN A 39 16.59 0.76 -0.78
C GLN A 39 15.80 1.32 -1.96
N VAL A 40 15.78 2.65 -2.11
CA VAL A 40 15.26 3.30 -3.32
C VAL A 40 16.38 3.97 -4.08
N LEU A 41 16.28 3.93 -5.40
CA LEU A 41 16.97 4.82 -6.31
C LEU A 41 16.03 5.99 -6.62
N ASP A 42 16.50 7.21 -6.37
CA ASP A 42 15.76 8.47 -6.55
C ASP A 42 16.19 9.14 -7.86
N ARG A 43 15.36 8.99 -8.89
CA ARG A 43 15.64 9.47 -10.25
C ARG A 43 15.68 11.00 -10.35
N ASP A 44 14.90 11.68 -9.52
CA ASP A 44 14.85 13.14 -9.52
C ASP A 44 16.10 13.75 -8.86
N LEU A 45 16.83 12.94 -8.09
CA LEU A 45 18.08 13.32 -7.43
C LEU A 45 19.31 12.70 -8.14
N GLY A 46 19.23 12.48 -9.45
CA GLY A 46 20.35 11.98 -10.25
C GLY A 46 20.70 10.53 -9.93
N ASP A 47 19.68 9.69 -9.76
CA ASP A 47 19.79 8.26 -9.43
C ASP A 47 20.48 8.01 -8.07
N GLU A 48 20.26 8.91 -7.10
CA GLU A 48 20.80 8.75 -5.75
C GLU A 48 20.17 7.55 -5.04
N VAL A 49 21.02 6.67 -4.51
CA VAL A 49 20.58 5.53 -3.70
C VAL A 49 20.37 5.96 -2.26
N ARG A 50 19.14 5.80 -1.78
CA ARG A 50 18.70 6.25 -0.46
C ARG A 50 18.02 5.11 0.31
N PRO A 51 18.18 5.05 1.64
CA PRO A 51 17.49 4.06 2.44
C PRO A 51 15.99 4.41 2.56
N LEU A 52 15.13 3.38 2.68
CA LEU A 52 13.67 3.57 2.80
C LEU A 52 13.26 4.52 3.94
N ARG A 53 13.99 4.50 5.06
CA ARG A 53 13.76 5.40 6.22
C ARG A 53 13.87 6.89 5.91
N SER A 54 14.42 7.26 4.74
CA SER A 54 14.55 8.66 4.32
C SER A 54 13.35 9.18 3.54
N LEU A 55 12.40 8.30 3.20
CA LEU A 55 11.16 8.66 2.53
C LEU A 55 10.21 9.37 3.50
N SER A 56 9.40 10.28 2.96
CA SER A 56 8.26 10.85 3.68
C SER A 56 7.16 9.80 3.92
N GLY A 57 6.15 10.14 4.72
CA GLY A 57 5.01 9.25 4.99
C GLY A 57 4.29 8.81 3.71
N GLY A 58 4.03 9.75 2.79
CA GLY A 58 3.32 9.48 1.53
C GLY A 58 4.14 8.63 0.57
N GLU A 59 5.45 8.90 0.48
CA GLU A 59 6.37 8.10 -0.35
C GLU A 59 6.51 6.67 0.19
N THR A 60 6.63 6.51 1.52
CA THR A 60 6.65 5.19 2.18
C THR A 60 5.37 4.42 1.91
N PHE A 61 4.23 5.11 1.92
CA PHE A 61 2.94 4.53 1.61
C PHE A 61 2.85 4.03 0.16
N LEU A 62 3.25 4.84 -0.84
CA LEU A 62 3.24 4.42 -2.25
C LEU A 62 4.18 3.23 -2.51
N VAL A 63 5.35 3.22 -1.86
CA VAL A 63 6.28 2.08 -1.90
C VAL A 63 5.65 0.82 -1.30
N SER A 64 4.99 0.94 -0.15
CA SER A 64 4.33 -0.18 0.52
C SER A 64 3.16 -0.73 -0.31
N LEU A 65 2.39 0.15 -0.97
CA LEU A 65 1.31 -0.21 -1.87
C LEU A 65 1.82 -0.96 -3.11
N ALA A 66 2.90 -0.47 -3.73
CA ALA A 66 3.54 -1.13 -4.87
C ALA A 66 4.06 -2.53 -4.50
N LEU A 67 4.67 -2.68 -3.32
CA LEU A 67 5.10 -3.98 -2.80
C LEU A 67 3.92 -4.92 -2.54
N ALA A 68 2.81 -4.43 -1.99
CA ALA A 68 1.62 -5.22 -1.79
C ALA A 68 1.04 -5.75 -3.11
N LEU A 69 1.02 -4.90 -4.15
CA LEU A 69 0.59 -5.28 -5.51
C LEU A 69 1.51 -6.32 -6.13
N GLY A 70 2.82 -6.12 -6.04
CA GLY A 70 3.80 -7.13 -6.49
C GLY A 70 3.67 -8.44 -5.71
N LEU A 71 3.39 -8.38 -4.42
CA LEU A 71 3.20 -9.58 -3.61
C LEU A 71 1.93 -10.33 -4.02
N ALA A 72 0.85 -9.61 -4.36
CA ALA A 72 -0.39 -10.19 -4.85
C ALA A 72 -0.17 -10.94 -6.18
N GLY A 73 0.65 -10.38 -7.08
CA GLY A 73 0.97 -10.99 -8.38
C GLY A 73 1.95 -12.18 -8.35
N VAL A 74 2.74 -12.35 -7.29
CA VAL A 74 3.64 -13.52 -7.12
C VAL A 74 2.91 -14.76 -6.58
N ARG A 75 1.65 -14.62 -6.14
CA ARG A 75 0.90 -15.72 -5.51
C ARG A 75 0.60 -16.86 -6.49
N ALA A 76 0.84 -18.09 -6.04
CA ALA A 76 0.31 -19.29 -6.67
C ALA A 76 -1.20 -19.40 -6.38
N ALA A 77 -1.97 -19.92 -7.34
CA ALA A 77 -3.44 -19.93 -7.38
C ALA A 77 -4.18 -20.70 -6.26
N ASP A 78 -3.55 -20.99 -5.12
CA ASP A 78 -4.05 -21.91 -4.09
C ASP A 78 -4.09 -21.33 -2.66
N THR A 79 -4.27 -20.01 -2.49
CA THR A 79 -4.31 -19.40 -1.15
C THR A 79 -5.65 -18.74 -0.78
N GLN A 80 -6.00 -18.93 0.50
CA GLN A 80 -7.10 -18.32 1.24
C GLN A 80 -7.19 -16.79 1.03
N VAL A 81 -8.38 -16.21 1.28
CA VAL A 81 -8.56 -14.77 1.39
C VAL A 81 -7.59 -14.22 2.43
N GLU A 82 -6.59 -13.47 1.99
CA GLU A 82 -5.66 -12.76 2.88
C GLU A 82 -6.10 -11.30 3.00
N SER A 83 -5.94 -10.73 4.20
CA SER A 83 -6.28 -9.34 4.48
C SER A 83 -5.03 -8.47 4.49
N LEU A 84 -5.10 -7.31 3.84
CA LEU A 84 -4.09 -6.27 3.88
C LEU A 84 -4.66 -5.06 4.61
N PHE A 85 -3.96 -4.60 5.65
CA PHE A 85 -4.29 -3.35 6.33
C PHE A 85 -3.24 -2.30 6.00
N ILE A 86 -3.71 -1.15 5.57
CA ILE A 86 -2.90 0.01 5.23
C ILE A 86 -3.20 1.08 6.27
N ASP A 87 -2.16 1.47 7.00
CA ASP A 87 -2.25 2.52 8.01
C ASP A 87 -1.58 3.79 7.47
N GLU A 88 -2.26 4.92 7.68
CA GLU A 88 -1.95 6.30 7.30
C GLU A 88 -0.79 6.59 6.31
N GLY A 89 -1.10 7.35 5.26
CA GLY A 89 -0.11 7.88 4.32
C GLY A 89 -0.70 8.79 3.22
N PHE A 90 -2.02 8.63 2.99
CA PHE A 90 -2.79 9.40 2.00
C PHE A 90 -2.82 10.91 2.27
N GLY A 91 -2.80 11.34 3.53
CA GLY A 91 -2.92 12.77 3.88
C GLY A 91 -1.74 13.62 3.45
N SER A 92 -0.60 12.98 3.18
CA SER A 92 0.60 13.62 2.67
C SER A 92 0.78 13.53 1.15
N LEU A 93 -0.14 12.84 0.47
CA LEU A 93 -0.18 12.76 -0.99
C LEU A 93 -0.91 13.97 -1.58
N ASP A 94 -0.43 14.46 -2.72
CA ASP A 94 -1.21 15.38 -3.54
C ASP A 94 -2.45 14.69 -4.14
N PRO A 95 -3.48 15.44 -4.57
CA PRO A 95 -4.73 14.86 -5.07
C PRO A 95 -4.57 13.85 -6.21
N ALA A 96 -3.63 14.07 -7.14
CA ALA A 96 -3.42 13.14 -8.25
C ALA A 96 -2.81 11.82 -7.77
N SER A 97 -1.86 11.88 -6.84
CA SER A 97 -1.29 10.69 -6.20
C SER A 97 -2.32 9.94 -5.35
N GLN A 98 -3.29 10.63 -4.72
CA GLN A 98 -4.39 9.97 -4.00
C GLN A 98 -5.30 9.16 -4.94
N ASP A 99 -5.62 9.71 -6.11
CA ASP A 99 -6.42 9.02 -7.12
C ASP A 99 -5.72 7.73 -7.60
N LEU A 100 -4.44 7.82 -7.95
CA LEU A 100 -3.65 6.66 -8.35
C LEU A 100 -3.54 5.60 -7.25
N ALA A 101 -3.37 6.04 -5.99
CA ALA A 101 -3.33 5.12 -4.87
C ALA A 101 -4.66 4.36 -4.70
N LEU A 102 -5.80 5.01 -4.90
CA LEU A 102 -7.11 4.36 -4.85
C LEU A 102 -7.30 3.33 -5.97
N GLU A 103 -6.91 3.66 -7.20
CA GLU A 103 -6.95 2.70 -8.32
C GLU A 103 -6.09 1.47 -8.02
N ALA A 104 -4.93 1.65 -7.38
CA ALA A 104 -4.08 0.56 -6.92
C ALA A 104 -4.72 -0.29 -5.82
N LEU A 105 -5.49 0.31 -4.89
CA LEU A 105 -6.26 -0.43 -3.88
C LEU A 105 -7.36 -1.27 -4.52
N ASP A 106 -8.07 -0.72 -5.51
CA ASP A 106 -9.09 -1.46 -6.27
C ASP A 106 -8.46 -2.66 -7.01
N ALA A 107 -7.26 -2.48 -7.56
CA ALA A 107 -6.51 -3.55 -8.22
C ALA A 107 -6.12 -4.69 -7.24
N LEU A 108 -5.76 -4.37 -5.99
CA LEU A 108 -5.52 -5.38 -4.95
C LEU A 108 -6.81 -6.14 -4.62
N GLN A 109 -7.92 -5.42 -4.46
CA GLN A 109 -9.21 -6.05 -4.17
C GLN A 109 -9.63 -7.00 -5.30
N ALA A 110 -9.42 -6.61 -6.56
CA ALA A 110 -9.70 -7.44 -7.73
C ALA A 110 -8.86 -8.74 -7.77
N GLN A 111 -7.69 -8.76 -7.13
CA GLN A 111 -6.84 -9.95 -6.98
C GLN A 111 -7.28 -10.87 -5.82
N GLY A 112 -8.42 -10.58 -5.17
CA GLY A 112 -8.96 -11.41 -4.07
C GLY A 112 -8.38 -11.08 -2.70
N LEU A 113 -7.64 -9.97 -2.56
CA LEU A 113 -7.19 -9.46 -1.27
C LEU A 113 -8.29 -8.64 -0.61
N GLN A 114 -8.54 -8.88 0.67
CA GLN A 114 -9.40 -8.00 1.46
C GLN A 114 -8.56 -6.81 1.94
N VAL A 115 -8.82 -5.63 1.38
CA VAL A 115 -8.05 -4.42 1.71
C VAL A 115 -8.81 -3.57 2.73
N GLY A 116 -8.17 -3.28 3.86
CA GLY A 116 -8.64 -2.33 4.87
C GLY A 116 -7.72 -1.11 4.90
N VAL A 117 -8.30 0.08 4.90
CA VAL A 117 -7.52 1.33 4.94
C VAL A 117 -7.90 2.15 6.16
N ILE A 118 -6.90 2.56 6.93
CA ILE A 118 -7.03 3.48 8.07
C ILE A 118 -6.54 4.84 7.60
N THR A 119 -7.42 5.85 7.67
CA THR A 119 -7.12 7.19 7.17
C THR A 119 -7.97 8.24 7.88
N HIS A 120 -7.39 9.43 8.08
CA HIS A 120 -8.14 10.64 8.43
C HIS A 120 -8.55 11.45 7.19
N VAL A 121 -8.18 11.01 5.98
CA VAL A 121 -8.49 11.72 4.72
C VAL A 121 -9.92 11.43 4.29
N ARG A 122 -10.77 12.44 4.43
CA ARG A 122 -12.20 12.34 4.08
C ARG A 122 -12.46 11.96 2.63
N ALA A 123 -11.69 12.50 1.68
CA ALA A 123 -11.86 12.20 0.25
C ALA A 123 -11.66 10.71 -0.06
N LEU A 124 -10.77 10.04 0.67
CA LEU A 124 -10.55 8.61 0.55
C LEU A 124 -11.75 7.82 1.11
N ALA A 125 -12.22 8.21 2.30
CA ALA A 125 -13.34 7.56 2.97
C ALA A 125 -14.65 7.66 2.17
N GLU A 126 -14.86 8.73 1.42
CA GLU A 126 -16.06 8.93 0.58
C GLU A 126 -16.11 7.99 -0.64
N ARG A 127 -14.97 7.44 -1.06
CA ARG A 127 -14.88 6.49 -2.17
C ARG A 127 -15.03 5.02 -1.76
N VAL A 128 -14.90 4.72 -0.46
CA VAL A 128 -15.09 3.36 0.07
C VAL A 128 -16.50 3.23 0.61
N ALA A 129 -17.28 2.30 0.05
CA ALA A 129 -18.68 2.10 0.43
C ALA A 129 -18.80 1.64 1.90
N ALA A 130 -18.12 0.55 2.27
CA ALA A 130 -18.13 0.00 3.62
C ALA A 130 -17.10 0.71 4.51
N ARG A 131 -17.56 1.31 5.61
CA ARG A 131 -16.71 2.12 6.48
C ARG A 131 -16.98 1.90 7.96
N VAL A 132 -15.92 1.98 8.74
CA VAL A 132 -15.93 2.00 10.20
C VAL A 132 -15.46 3.38 10.63
N GLU A 133 -16.39 4.21 11.08
CA GLU A 133 -16.11 5.57 11.55
C GLU A 133 -15.86 5.56 13.06
N VAL A 134 -14.72 6.10 13.48
CA VAL A 134 -14.40 6.34 14.89
C VAL A 134 -14.68 7.80 15.20
N GLN A 135 -15.71 8.05 16.01
CA GLN A 135 -16.17 9.38 16.39
C GLN A 135 -15.75 9.69 17.83
N PRO A 136 -14.94 10.73 18.09
CA PRO A 136 -14.56 11.09 19.44
C PRO A 136 -15.78 11.58 20.25
N VAL A 137 -15.86 11.16 21.51
CA VAL A 137 -16.90 11.54 22.47
C VAL A 137 -16.24 12.26 23.65
N ALA A 138 -17.04 12.87 24.53
CA ALA A 138 -16.53 13.50 25.75
C ALA A 138 -15.77 12.49 26.64
N GLN A 139 -14.89 13.02 27.50
CA GLN A 139 -14.16 12.25 28.52
C GLN A 139 -13.18 11.20 27.98
N GLY A 140 -12.70 11.34 26.74
CA GLY A 140 -11.71 10.41 26.16
C GLY A 140 -12.32 9.11 25.64
N GLU A 141 -13.64 9.02 25.58
CA GLU A 141 -14.34 7.91 24.94
C GLU A 141 -14.43 8.11 23.43
N SER A 142 -14.61 7.02 22.69
CA SER A 142 -14.88 7.06 21.26
C SER A 142 -16.03 6.13 20.93
N ARG A 143 -16.86 6.53 19.97
CA ARG A 143 -17.97 5.73 19.45
C ARG A 143 -17.59 5.20 18.08
N VAL A 144 -17.81 3.91 17.86
CA VAL A 144 -17.64 3.28 16.55
C VAL A 144 -19.00 3.22 15.85
N VAL A 145 -19.06 3.72 14.62
CA VAL A 145 -20.24 3.67 13.75
C VAL A 145 -19.86 2.93 12.47
N VAL A 146 -20.58 1.85 12.15
CA VAL A 146 -20.37 1.09 10.92
C VAL A 146 -21.43 1.48 9.91
N SER A 147 -21.04 1.78 8.67
CA SER A 147 -21.98 2.11 7.60
C SER A 147 -21.55 1.51 6.26
N GLY A 148 -22.50 1.42 5.33
CA GLY A 148 -22.27 0.89 3.98
C GLY A 148 -22.01 -0.62 3.89
N LEU A 149 -22.31 -1.37 4.96
CA LEU A 149 -22.46 -2.82 4.89
C LEU A 149 -23.89 -3.15 4.46
N ALA A 150 -24.04 -4.08 3.51
CA ALA A 150 -25.33 -4.71 3.28
C ALA A 150 -25.80 -5.41 4.58
N PRO A 151 -27.09 -5.38 4.91
CA PRO A 151 -27.59 -6.14 6.05
C PRO A 151 -27.21 -7.61 5.86
N LEU A 152 -26.66 -8.23 6.91
CA LEU A 152 -26.43 -9.67 6.94
C LEU A 152 -27.76 -10.35 6.60
N ALA A 153 -27.80 -11.09 5.49
CA ALA A 153 -28.90 -11.98 5.20
C ALA A 153 -28.89 -13.07 6.28
N VAL A 154 -29.83 -12.98 7.22
CA VAL A 154 -30.07 -13.95 8.29
C VAL A 154 -30.93 -15.08 7.76
#